data_AF-A0A8J2K8E2-F1
#
_entry.id   AF-A0A8J2K8E2-F1
#
_cell.length_a   1.000
_cell.length_b   1.000
_cell.length_c   1.000
_cell.angle_alpha   90.00
_cell.angle_beta   90.00
_cell.angle_gamma   90.00
#
_symmetry.space_group_name_H-M   'P 1'
#
loop_
_entity.id
_entity.type
_entity.pdbx_description
1 polymer ?
#
loop_
_entity_poly.entity_id
_entity_poly.type
_entity_poly.pdbx_seq_one_letter_code
_entity_poly.pdbx_strand_id
1 'polypeptide(L)'
;MRTCLLDEPMTKLLVPDEEYFQDFDKLVTLTLEQNLTFVAIERSTGRFAGARISFNHKRDTDWSVFDFKSSKMAKLMQYINCLDDHTRLFEKYNLDSYITFFLAIVHPDFRKQGLVTEMYRRAVDLARAEGFFLAKACFSSPYSRAAALKVGFQEVARITYSDVKDENGKPVIPGAMDDQHTWVNGHWVELVEGPRSCKLEKWAVSKMKILNIQFGRSSMLECGTGRISTFIIIIYAEHIDMVRFWEITKKK
;
A
#
# COMPACT_ATOMS: atom_id res chain seq x y z
N MET A 1 4.10 -3.14 -11.07
CA MET A 1 3.26 -2.37 -10.14
C MET A 1 2.23 -1.59 -10.93
N ARG A 2 2.65 -0.79 -11.91
CA ARG A 2 1.79 -0.01 -12.82
C ARG A 2 0.56 -0.75 -13.37
N THR A 3 0.73 -1.96 -13.91
CA THR A 3 -0.39 -2.77 -14.41
C THR A 3 -1.44 -3.09 -13.34
N CYS A 4 -1.02 -3.28 -12.08
CA CYS A 4 -1.95 -3.51 -10.97
C CYS A 4 -2.58 -2.20 -10.47
N LEU A 5 -1.85 -1.09 -10.53
CA LEU A 5 -2.33 0.23 -10.11
C LEU A 5 -3.39 0.78 -11.07
N LEU A 6 -3.28 0.46 -12.36
CA LEU A 6 -4.33 0.76 -13.35
C LEU A 6 -5.67 0.10 -13.03
N ASP A 7 -5.72 -0.92 -12.18
CA ASP A 7 -6.97 -1.54 -11.72
C ASP A 7 -7.59 -0.86 -10.48
N GLU A 8 -6.87 0.07 -9.86
CA GLU A 8 -7.32 0.80 -8.68
C GLU A 8 -8.39 1.85 -9.07
N PRO A 9 -9.58 1.85 -8.46
CA PRO A 9 -10.70 2.68 -8.89
C PRO A 9 -10.42 4.19 -8.95
N MET A 10 -9.72 4.75 -7.97
CA MET A 10 -9.43 6.19 -7.92
C MET A 10 -8.41 6.58 -8.99
N THR A 11 -7.37 5.76 -9.17
CA THR A 11 -6.38 5.89 -10.22
C THR A 11 -7.06 5.89 -11.58
N LYS A 12 -8.00 4.98 -11.84
CA LYS A 12 -8.77 4.97 -13.11
C LYS A 12 -9.48 6.29 -13.36
N LEU A 13 -10.13 6.87 -12.35
CA LEU A 13 -10.85 8.13 -12.46
C LEU A 13 -9.91 9.32 -12.73
N LEU A 14 -8.70 9.27 -12.18
CA LEU A 14 -7.68 10.30 -12.42
C LEU A 14 -7.05 10.24 -13.83
N VAL A 15 -7.26 9.14 -14.57
CA VAL A 15 -6.72 8.91 -15.92
C VAL A 15 -5.20 9.14 -15.95
N PRO A 16 -4.42 8.24 -15.32
CA PRO A 16 -3.01 8.49 -15.00
C PRO A 16 -2.18 8.60 -16.28
N ASP A 17 -1.21 9.50 -16.26
CA ASP A 17 -0.15 9.61 -17.27
C ASP A 17 1.20 9.15 -16.70
N GLU A 18 2.26 9.24 -17.52
CA GLU A 18 3.59 8.82 -17.09
C GLU A 18 4.10 9.65 -15.91
N GLU A 19 3.79 10.95 -15.87
CA GLU A 19 4.18 11.84 -14.77
C GLU A 19 3.51 11.43 -13.44
N TYR A 20 2.23 11.04 -13.48
CA TYR A 20 1.55 10.46 -12.33
C TYR A 20 2.27 9.21 -11.81
N PHE A 21 2.68 8.30 -12.70
CA PHE A 21 3.39 7.09 -12.27
C PHE A 21 4.76 7.38 -11.69
N GLN A 22 5.50 8.35 -12.25
CA GLN A 22 6.80 8.77 -11.70
C GLN A 22 6.66 9.33 -10.29
N ASP A 23 5.67 10.19 -10.07
CA ASP A 23 5.41 10.76 -8.74
C ASP A 23 4.87 9.72 -7.74
N PHE A 24 4.05 8.78 -8.21
CA PHE A 24 3.61 7.64 -7.40
C PHE A 24 4.78 6.74 -7.01
N ASP A 25 5.70 6.47 -7.95
CA ASP A 25 6.90 5.68 -7.69
C ASP A 25 7.76 6.37 -6.60
N LYS A 26 7.94 7.71 -6.64
CA LYS A 26 8.61 8.48 -5.57
C LYS A 26 7.92 8.33 -4.22
N LEU A 27 6.59 8.45 -4.18
CA LEU A 27 5.81 8.27 -2.96
C LEU A 27 6.05 6.88 -2.37
N VAL A 28 5.91 5.82 -3.18
CA VAL A 28 6.12 4.45 -2.71
C VAL A 28 7.54 4.24 -2.21
N THR A 29 8.57 4.71 -2.93
CA THR A 29 9.97 4.54 -2.53
C THR A 29 10.25 5.08 -1.13
N LEU A 30 9.73 6.27 -0.80
CA LEU A 30 9.91 6.85 0.53
C LEU A 30 9.20 6.05 1.64
N THR A 31 8.09 5.38 1.34
CA THR A 31 7.47 4.47 2.31
C THR A 31 8.28 3.21 2.57
N LEU A 32 9.18 2.81 1.65
CA LEU A 32 10.00 1.61 1.82
C LEU A 32 11.04 1.78 2.92
N GLU A 33 11.61 2.98 3.08
CA GLU A 33 12.61 3.29 4.11
C GLU A 33 12.12 3.02 5.54
N GLN A 34 10.80 2.99 5.72
CA GLN A 34 10.17 2.75 7.01
C GLN A 34 10.08 1.27 7.37
N ASN A 35 10.41 0.34 6.45
CA ASN A 35 10.39 -1.10 6.66
C ASN A 35 9.02 -1.66 7.15
N LEU A 36 7.93 -0.99 6.75
CA LEU A 36 6.53 -1.35 7.03
C LEU A 36 5.82 -2.00 5.82
N THR A 37 6.54 -2.10 4.69
CA THR A 37 6.05 -2.61 3.41
C THR A 37 6.57 -4.03 3.18
N PHE A 38 5.73 -4.89 2.62
CA PHE A 38 6.13 -6.26 2.28
C PHE A 38 5.57 -6.72 0.94
N VAL A 39 6.30 -7.63 0.31
CA VAL A 39 6.02 -8.17 -1.03
C VAL A 39 5.76 -9.67 -0.96
N ALA A 40 4.70 -10.11 -1.64
CA ALA A 40 4.41 -11.52 -1.86
C ALA A 40 5.10 -12.00 -3.14
N ILE A 41 5.90 -13.06 -3.04
CA ILE A 41 6.61 -13.69 -4.16
C ILE A 41 6.20 -15.16 -4.25
N GLU A 42 5.94 -15.63 -5.47
CA GLU A 42 5.65 -17.05 -5.72
C GLU A 42 6.93 -17.88 -5.60
N ARG A 43 6.89 -18.90 -4.73
CA ARG A 43 8.06 -19.70 -4.31
C ARG A 43 8.76 -20.40 -5.47
N SER A 44 8.02 -20.99 -6.41
CA SER A 44 8.61 -21.86 -7.44
C SER A 44 9.25 -21.09 -8.61
N THR A 45 8.77 -19.88 -8.88
CA THR A 45 9.13 -19.07 -10.04
C THR A 45 9.82 -17.76 -9.65
N GLY A 46 9.78 -17.36 -8.38
CA GLY A 46 10.25 -16.05 -7.94
C GLY A 46 9.40 -14.88 -8.44
N ARG A 47 8.22 -15.14 -9.02
CA ARG A 47 7.39 -14.09 -9.63
C ARG A 47 6.70 -13.24 -8.56
N PHE A 48 6.63 -11.93 -8.82
CA PHE A 48 5.83 -11.00 -8.03
C PHE A 48 4.35 -11.41 -8.03
N ALA A 49 3.80 -11.67 -6.84
CA ALA A 49 2.39 -11.98 -6.66
C ALA A 49 1.60 -10.78 -6.13
N GLY A 50 2.22 -9.89 -5.37
CA GLY A 50 1.55 -8.70 -4.84
C GLY A 50 2.40 -7.96 -3.81
N ALA A 51 1.91 -6.82 -3.33
CA ALA A 51 2.56 -6.05 -2.28
C ALA A 51 1.53 -5.37 -1.37
N ARG A 52 1.93 -5.18 -0.11
CA ARG A 52 1.29 -4.31 0.86
C ARG A 52 2.21 -3.13 1.12
N ILE A 53 1.82 -1.96 0.65
CA ILE A 53 2.53 -0.72 0.91
C ILE A 53 1.90 -0.07 2.14
N SER A 54 2.73 0.20 3.14
CA SER A 54 2.31 0.83 4.40
C SER A 54 3.33 1.87 4.83
N PHE A 55 2.87 2.86 5.59
CA PHE A 55 3.73 3.87 6.18
C PHE A 55 3.20 4.31 7.56
N ASN A 56 4.11 4.80 8.39
CA ASN A 56 3.86 5.48 9.64
C ASN A 56 3.37 6.90 9.36
N HIS A 57 2.10 7.15 9.59
CA HIS A 57 1.50 8.47 9.48
C HIS A 57 1.63 9.17 10.83
N LYS A 58 2.53 10.14 10.92
CA LYS A 58 2.73 10.99 12.09
C LYS A 58 1.95 12.29 11.98
N ARG A 59 1.59 12.89 13.10
CA ARG A 59 0.90 14.19 13.17
C ARG A 59 1.60 15.30 12.37
N ASP A 60 2.92 15.25 12.29
CA ASP A 60 3.81 16.20 11.61
C ASP A 60 4.26 15.72 10.22
N THR A 61 3.58 14.73 9.64
CA THR A 61 3.92 14.25 8.29
C THR A 61 3.67 15.36 7.28
N ASP A 62 4.76 15.91 6.74
CA ASP A 62 4.70 16.93 5.71
C ASP A 62 4.80 16.30 4.31
N TRP A 63 3.68 16.27 3.59
CA TRP A 63 3.64 15.81 2.20
C TRP A 63 4.14 16.86 1.20
N SER A 64 4.40 18.09 1.62
CA SER A 64 4.95 19.14 0.73
C SER A 64 6.43 18.92 0.39
N VAL A 65 7.13 18.05 1.12
CA VAL A 65 8.48 17.58 0.77
C VAL A 65 8.53 16.92 -0.60
N PHE A 66 7.37 16.49 -1.12
CA PHE A 66 7.22 15.97 -2.46
C PHE A 66 6.98 17.10 -3.45
N ASP A 67 7.97 17.34 -4.32
CA ASP A 67 7.80 18.14 -5.53
C ASP A 67 7.08 17.31 -6.61
N PHE A 68 5.78 17.07 -6.38
CA PHE A 68 4.91 16.39 -7.33
C PHE A 68 4.73 17.26 -8.58
N LYS A 69 5.08 16.72 -9.74
CA LYS A 69 4.89 17.37 -11.04
C LYS A 69 3.49 17.14 -11.58
N SER A 70 2.95 15.93 -11.34
CA SER A 70 1.65 15.52 -11.84
C SER A 70 0.52 16.25 -11.12
N SER A 71 -0.24 17.04 -11.88
CA SER A 71 -1.50 17.61 -11.41
C SER A 71 -2.52 16.55 -10.92
N LYS A 72 -2.45 15.33 -11.44
CA LYS A 72 -3.29 14.20 -11.00
C LYS A 72 -2.84 13.64 -9.66
N MET A 73 -1.52 13.59 -9.43
CA MET A 73 -0.98 13.24 -8.12
C MET A 73 -1.33 14.31 -7.09
N ALA A 74 -1.24 15.60 -7.45
CA ALA A 74 -1.66 16.69 -6.56
C ALA A 74 -3.13 16.55 -6.15
N LYS A 75 -4.03 16.19 -7.08
CA LYS A 75 -5.43 15.89 -6.78
C LYS A 75 -5.61 14.68 -5.87
N LEU A 76 -4.85 13.59 -6.09
CA LEU A 76 -4.86 12.44 -5.18
C LEU A 76 -4.46 12.84 -3.76
N MET A 77 -3.40 13.63 -3.61
CA MET A 77 -2.92 14.09 -2.30
C MET A 77 -3.90 15.06 -1.64
N GLN A 78 -4.50 15.98 -2.39
CA GLN A 78 -5.57 16.84 -1.89
C GLN A 78 -6.74 16.00 -1.36
N TYR A 79 -7.17 14.98 -2.11
CA TYR A 79 -8.24 14.08 -1.68
C TYR A 79 -7.87 13.32 -0.40
N ILE A 80 -6.64 12.81 -0.29
CA ILE A 80 -6.14 12.12 0.91
C ILE A 80 -6.13 13.06 2.12
N ASN A 81 -5.65 14.30 1.96
CA ASN A 81 -5.66 15.30 3.03
C ASN A 81 -7.09 15.59 3.50
N CYS A 82 -8.05 15.73 2.57
CA CYS A 82 -9.46 15.89 2.94
C CYS A 82 -10.03 14.69 3.72
N LEU A 83 -9.62 13.45 3.41
CA LEU A 83 -10.02 12.27 4.19
C LEU A 83 -9.47 12.34 5.63
N ASP A 84 -8.21 12.73 5.77
CA ASP A 84 -7.54 12.83 7.07
C ASP A 84 -8.16 13.97 7.91
N ASP A 85 -8.39 15.14 7.31
CA ASP A 85 -9.09 16.27 7.93
C ASP A 85 -10.53 15.94 8.34
N HIS A 86 -11.24 15.16 7.53
CA HIS A 86 -12.61 14.76 7.85
C HIS A 86 -12.66 13.77 9.02
N THR A 87 -11.67 12.89 9.14
CA THR A 87 -11.66 11.85 10.18
C THR A 87 -11.04 12.31 11.49
N ARG A 88 -10.10 13.27 11.46
CA ARG A 88 -9.44 13.86 12.62
C ARG A 88 -8.93 12.82 13.61
N LEU A 89 -8.35 11.72 13.10
CA LEU A 89 -8.00 10.55 13.92
C LEU A 89 -7.03 10.90 15.04
N PHE A 90 -6.09 11.81 14.75
CA PHE A 90 -5.11 12.31 15.69
C PHE A 90 -5.76 12.98 16.91
N GLU A 91 -6.73 13.86 16.71
CA GLU A 91 -7.45 14.55 17.78
C GLU A 91 -8.43 13.60 18.46
N LYS A 92 -9.20 12.86 17.66
CA LYS A 92 -10.28 11.99 18.12
C LYS A 92 -9.80 10.89 19.07
N TYR A 93 -8.60 10.37 18.83
CA TYR A 93 -8.03 9.27 19.60
C TYR A 93 -6.73 9.64 20.34
N ASN A 94 -6.38 10.93 20.38
CA ASN A 94 -5.16 11.45 21.03
C ASN A 94 -3.89 10.67 20.63
N LEU A 95 -3.63 10.60 19.32
CA LEU A 95 -2.51 9.85 18.75
C LEU A 95 -1.38 10.77 18.34
N ASP A 96 -0.14 10.30 18.47
CA ASP A 96 1.03 10.92 17.85
C ASP A 96 1.28 10.35 16.44
N SER A 97 0.94 9.08 16.26
CA SER A 97 1.06 8.37 14.99
C SER A 97 0.09 7.20 14.87
N TYR A 98 -0.16 6.77 13.63
CA TYR A 98 -0.82 5.51 13.29
C TYR A 98 -0.23 4.93 12.01
N ILE A 99 -0.34 3.61 11.82
CA ILE A 99 0.09 3.01 10.56
C ILE A 99 -1.02 3.13 9.52
N THR A 100 -0.67 3.60 8.33
CA THR A 100 -1.57 3.64 7.17
C THR A 100 -1.23 2.49 6.23
N PHE A 101 -2.21 1.61 5.96
CA PHE A 101 -2.12 0.59 4.92
C PHE A 101 -2.51 1.20 3.58
N PHE A 102 -1.58 1.93 2.99
CA PHE A 102 -1.79 2.79 1.82
C PHE A 102 -2.30 2.04 0.59
N LEU A 103 -1.64 0.94 0.22
CA LEU A 103 -1.99 0.21 -1.01
C LEU A 103 -1.88 -1.30 -0.83
N ALA A 104 -2.84 -2.02 -1.41
CA ALA A 104 -2.77 -3.46 -1.64
C ALA A 104 -2.82 -3.73 -3.14
N ILE A 105 -1.76 -4.35 -3.68
CA ILE A 105 -1.72 -4.76 -5.08
C ILE A 105 -1.54 -6.26 -5.18
N VAL A 106 -2.28 -6.87 -6.11
CA VAL A 106 -2.17 -8.30 -6.42
C VAL A 106 -2.08 -8.46 -7.93
N HIS A 107 -1.03 -9.13 -8.37
CA HIS A 107 -0.81 -9.47 -9.77
C HIS A 107 -2.00 -10.30 -10.29
N PRO A 108 -2.52 -10.03 -11.50
CA PRO A 108 -3.71 -10.70 -12.05
C PRO A 108 -3.73 -12.23 -11.87
N ASP A 109 -2.62 -12.89 -12.21
CA ASP A 109 -2.45 -14.36 -12.08
C ASP A 109 -2.59 -14.93 -10.66
N PHE A 110 -2.57 -14.08 -9.64
CA PHE A 110 -2.59 -14.45 -8.22
C PHE A 110 -3.85 -13.94 -7.49
N ARG A 111 -4.79 -13.33 -8.21
CA ARG A 111 -6.06 -12.86 -7.65
C ARG A 111 -6.96 -14.03 -7.25
N LYS A 112 -7.98 -13.73 -6.44
CA LYS A 112 -9.02 -14.67 -5.97
C LYS A 112 -8.52 -15.84 -5.10
N GLN A 113 -7.29 -15.77 -4.57
CA GLN A 113 -6.71 -16.83 -3.73
C GLN A 113 -6.63 -16.47 -2.23
N GLY A 114 -7.16 -15.29 -1.85
CA GLY A 114 -7.17 -14.79 -0.47
C GLY A 114 -5.97 -13.90 -0.09
N LEU A 115 -5.10 -13.55 -1.04
CA LEU A 115 -3.87 -12.79 -0.75
C LEU A 115 -4.12 -11.44 -0.08
N VAL A 116 -5.14 -10.68 -0.48
CA VAL A 116 -5.44 -9.37 0.14
C VAL A 116 -5.83 -9.51 1.61
N THR A 117 -6.66 -10.49 1.95
CA THR A 117 -7.03 -10.77 3.36
C THR A 117 -5.79 -11.15 4.16
N GLU A 118 -4.94 -12.00 3.61
CA GLU A 118 -3.70 -12.41 4.27
C GLU A 118 -2.70 -11.26 4.44
N MET A 119 -2.61 -10.36 3.45
CA MET A 119 -1.84 -9.11 3.59
C MET A 119 -2.38 -8.25 4.74
N TYR A 120 -3.70 -8.13 4.92
CA TYR A 120 -4.24 -7.38 6.05
C TYR A 120 -3.88 -8.02 7.40
N ARG A 121 -4.00 -9.36 7.53
CA ARG A 121 -3.60 -10.06 8.77
C ARG A 121 -2.14 -9.79 9.12
N ARG A 122 -1.25 -10.02 8.16
CA ARG A 122 0.19 -9.79 8.33
C ARG A 122 0.53 -8.34 8.64
N ALA A 123 -0.15 -7.40 7.99
CA ALA A 123 0.07 -5.98 8.24
C ALA A 123 -0.39 -5.57 9.64
N VAL A 124 -1.49 -6.12 10.16
CA VAL A 124 -1.93 -5.90 11.54
C VAL A 124 -0.94 -6.53 12.54
N ASP A 125 -0.43 -7.73 12.25
CA ASP A 125 0.58 -8.35 13.12
C ASP A 125 1.89 -7.55 13.13
N LEU A 126 2.31 -7.02 11.99
CA LEU A 126 3.44 -6.10 11.90
C LEU A 126 3.17 -4.80 12.67
N ALA A 127 2.00 -4.19 12.50
CA ALA A 127 1.60 -3.00 13.23
C ALA A 127 1.69 -3.20 14.74
N ARG A 128 1.23 -4.36 15.22
CA ARG A 128 1.31 -4.74 16.64
C ARG A 128 2.75 -4.89 17.10
N ALA A 129 3.59 -5.55 16.32
CA ALA A 129 5.00 -5.76 16.66
C ALA A 129 5.80 -4.45 16.70
N GLU A 130 5.48 -3.50 15.82
CA GLU A 130 6.12 -2.17 15.76
C GLU A 130 5.49 -1.16 16.75
N GLY A 131 4.52 -1.59 17.57
CA GLY A 131 3.95 -0.78 18.65
C GLY A 131 2.91 0.26 18.22
N PHE A 132 2.33 0.14 17.02
CA PHE A 132 1.23 1.00 16.60
C PHE A 132 -0.05 0.66 17.37
N PHE A 133 -0.74 1.68 17.85
CA PHE A 133 -2.04 1.54 18.53
C PHE A 133 -3.21 1.45 17.53
N LEU A 134 -3.08 2.09 16.37
CA LEU A 134 -4.13 2.15 15.35
C LEU A 134 -3.54 1.83 13.97
N ALA A 135 -4.24 0.98 13.22
CA ALA A 135 -4.05 0.81 11.79
C ALA A 135 -5.22 1.42 11.02
N LYS A 136 -4.93 2.24 10.01
CA LYS A 136 -5.91 2.92 9.15
C LYS A 136 -5.77 2.42 7.71
N ALA A 137 -6.90 2.25 7.04
CA ALA A 137 -6.94 1.98 5.60
C ALA A 137 -8.10 2.72 4.94
N CYS A 138 -7.85 3.26 3.75
CA CYS A 138 -8.87 3.86 2.88
C CYS A 138 -9.19 2.89 1.76
N PHE A 139 -10.47 2.69 1.49
CA PHE A 139 -10.94 1.74 0.49
C PHE A 139 -11.71 2.47 -0.60
N SER A 140 -11.19 2.43 -1.81
CA SER A 140 -11.89 2.80 -3.05
C SER A 140 -12.61 1.60 -3.68
N SER A 141 -12.38 0.39 -3.17
CA SER A 141 -12.88 -0.88 -3.72
C SER A 141 -13.57 -1.73 -2.65
N PRO A 142 -14.79 -2.27 -2.92
CA PRO A 142 -15.50 -3.13 -1.99
C PRO A 142 -14.76 -4.44 -1.70
N TYR A 143 -13.93 -4.93 -2.64
CA TYR A 143 -13.17 -6.17 -2.47
C TYR A 143 -12.10 -6.04 -1.37
N SER A 144 -11.32 -4.96 -1.41
CA SER A 144 -10.30 -4.69 -0.40
C SER A 144 -10.93 -4.40 0.95
N ARG A 145 -12.07 -3.69 0.98
CA ARG A 145 -12.82 -3.42 2.21
C ARG A 145 -13.33 -4.71 2.84
N ALA A 146 -13.97 -5.58 2.06
CA ALA A 146 -14.46 -6.88 2.54
C ALA A 146 -13.32 -7.76 3.10
N ALA A 147 -12.12 -7.68 2.52
CA ALA A 147 -10.95 -8.36 3.06
C ALA A 147 -10.51 -7.79 4.42
N ALA A 148 -10.51 -6.47 4.60
CA ALA A 148 -10.14 -5.82 5.85
C ALA A 148 -11.17 -6.04 6.97
N LEU A 149 -12.47 -6.02 6.66
CA LEU A 149 -13.54 -6.30 7.63
C LEU A 149 -13.37 -7.70 8.26
N LYS A 150 -12.94 -8.70 7.48
CA LYS A 150 -12.65 -10.06 7.99
C LYS A 150 -11.48 -10.12 8.97
N VAL A 151 -10.68 -9.08 9.04
CA VAL A 151 -9.50 -8.96 9.92
C VAL A 151 -9.80 -8.03 11.09
N GLY A 152 -11.03 -7.51 11.25
CA GLY A 152 -11.43 -6.70 12.40
C GLY A 152 -11.44 -5.19 12.17
N PHE A 153 -11.18 -4.72 10.94
CA PHE A 153 -11.36 -3.31 10.60
C PHE A 153 -12.83 -2.89 10.74
N GLN A 154 -13.06 -1.69 11.26
CA GLN A 154 -14.39 -1.09 11.40
C GLN A 154 -14.43 0.25 10.65
N GLU A 155 -15.57 0.59 10.08
CA GLU A 155 -15.77 1.87 9.40
C GLU A 155 -15.74 3.02 10.40
N VAL A 156 -14.91 4.03 10.12
CA VAL A 156 -14.77 5.25 10.91
C VAL A 156 -15.44 6.42 10.20
N ALA A 157 -15.34 6.47 8.87
CA ALA A 157 -15.99 7.48 8.04
C ALA A 157 -16.23 6.94 6.63
N ARG A 158 -17.05 7.67 5.88
CA ARG A 158 -17.33 7.43 4.47
C ARG A 158 -17.47 8.77 3.78
N ILE A 159 -16.76 8.96 2.66
CA ILE A 159 -16.75 10.22 1.92
C ILE A 159 -17.01 9.93 0.45
N THR A 160 -17.98 10.63 -0.14
CA THR A 160 -18.28 10.55 -1.57
C THR A 160 -17.25 11.36 -2.35
N TYR A 161 -16.85 10.89 -3.53
CA TYR A 161 -15.88 11.62 -4.35
C TYR A 161 -16.38 13.02 -4.74
N SER A 162 -17.68 13.19 -4.97
CA SER A 162 -18.29 14.48 -5.32
C SER A 162 -18.37 15.48 -4.15
N ASP A 163 -18.25 15.01 -2.90
CA ASP A 163 -18.21 15.86 -1.71
C ASP A 163 -16.87 16.59 -1.56
N VAL A 164 -15.80 16.04 -2.13
CA VAL A 164 -14.45 16.62 -2.04
C VAL A 164 -14.21 17.55 -3.23
N LYS A 165 -14.14 18.85 -2.93
CA LYS A 165 -14.03 19.92 -3.92
C LYS A 165 -12.72 20.69 -3.76
N ASP A 166 -12.21 21.20 -4.87
CA ASP A 166 -11.08 22.12 -4.91
C ASP A 166 -11.49 23.54 -4.47
N GLU A 167 -10.51 24.44 -4.42
CA GLU A 167 -10.71 25.85 -4.06
C GLU A 167 -11.72 26.59 -4.96
N ASN A 168 -11.97 26.08 -6.17
CA ASN A 168 -12.92 26.62 -7.13
C ASN A 168 -14.30 25.94 -7.06
N GLY A 169 -14.51 25.07 -6.06
CA GLY A 169 -15.76 24.33 -5.87
C GLY A 169 -15.97 23.17 -6.85
N LYS A 170 -14.96 22.76 -7.62
CA LYS A 170 -15.04 21.63 -8.56
C LYS A 170 -14.61 20.32 -7.89
N PRO A 171 -15.16 19.16 -8.25
CA PRO A 171 -14.74 17.88 -7.68
C PRO A 171 -13.24 17.62 -7.92
N VAL A 172 -12.52 17.23 -6.86
CA VAL A 172 -11.08 16.91 -6.93
C VAL A 172 -10.83 15.68 -7.79
N ILE A 173 -11.71 14.67 -7.69
CA ILE A 173 -11.69 13.48 -8.54
C ILE A 173 -12.76 13.64 -9.63
N PRO A 174 -12.39 14.13 -10.83
CA PRO A 174 -13.35 14.38 -11.90
C PRO A 174 -13.91 13.05 -12.45
N GLY A 175 -15.16 13.07 -12.88
CA GLY A 175 -15.81 11.91 -13.51
C GLY A 175 -16.26 10.81 -12.53
N ALA A 176 -16.09 11.02 -11.22
CA ALA A 176 -16.70 10.18 -10.23
C ALA A 176 -18.23 10.32 -10.25
N MET A 177 -18.93 9.19 -10.14
CA MET A 177 -20.39 9.16 -9.92
C MET A 177 -20.72 9.34 -8.43
N ASP A 178 -21.93 9.82 -8.12
CA ASP A 178 -22.36 10.11 -6.74
C ASP A 178 -22.45 8.87 -5.84
N ASP A 179 -22.51 7.67 -6.41
CA ASP A 179 -22.48 6.42 -5.66
C ASP A 179 -21.04 5.95 -5.34
N GLN A 180 -20.02 6.60 -5.92
CA GLN A 180 -18.62 6.27 -5.70
C GLN A 180 -18.05 7.03 -4.51
N HIS A 181 -17.54 6.27 -3.55
CA HIS A 181 -17.06 6.78 -2.27
C HIS A 181 -15.83 6.03 -1.79
N THR A 182 -15.10 6.67 -0.87
CA THR A 182 -14.06 6.03 -0.07
C THR A 182 -14.58 5.70 1.31
N TRP A 183 -14.38 4.46 1.75
CA TRP A 183 -14.51 4.09 3.16
C TRP A 183 -13.20 4.30 3.88
N VAL A 184 -13.23 4.98 5.02
CA VAL A 184 -12.11 5.05 5.94
C VAL A 184 -12.39 4.07 7.07
N ASN A 185 -11.56 3.04 7.21
CA ASN A 185 -11.70 2.08 8.31
C ASN A 185 -10.46 2.10 9.20
N GLY A 186 -10.70 1.92 10.50
CA GLY A 186 -9.69 1.76 11.53
C GLY A 186 -9.71 0.34 12.09
N HIS A 187 -8.55 -0.12 12.55
CA HIS A 187 -8.41 -1.31 13.39
C HIS A 187 -7.56 -0.93 14.60
N TRP A 188 -8.15 -1.02 15.79
CA TRP A 188 -7.47 -0.81 17.06
C TRP A 188 -6.60 -2.02 17.30
N VAL A 189 -5.30 -1.79 17.35
CA VAL A 189 -4.31 -2.84 17.51
C VAL A 189 -4.11 -2.99 19.00
N GLU A 190 -4.73 -4.01 19.59
CA GLU A 190 -4.52 -4.32 21.00
C GLU A 190 -3.03 -4.60 21.25
N LEU A 191 -2.45 -3.81 22.16
CA LEU A 191 -1.09 -4.03 22.65
C LEU A 191 -1.12 -5.24 23.57
N VAL A 192 -0.26 -6.22 23.31
CA VAL A 192 -0.09 -7.35 24.23
C VAL A 192 0.84 -6.89 25.36
N GLU A 193 0.33 -6.78 26.58
CA GLU A 193 1.17 -6.63 27.77
C GLU A 193 1.95 -7.94 27.98
N GLY A 194 3.25 -7.89 27.73
CA GLY A 194 4.16 -9.03 27.87
C GLY A 194 5.60 -8.58 27.59
N PRO A 195 6.62 -9.35 28.01
CA PRO A 195 8.00 -9.00 27.69
C PRO A 195 8.12 -8.79 26.18
N ARG A 196 8.80 -7.71 25.75
CA ARG A 196 9.06 -7.33 24.35
C ARG A 196 9.77 -8.40 23.52
N SER A 197 9.93 -9.61 24.03
CA SER A 197 10.12 -10.81 23.24
C SER A 197 8.78 -11.23 22.65
N CYS A 198 8.25 -10.49 21.67
CA CYS A 198 7.45 -11.17 20.68
C CYS A 198 8.37 -12.24 20.10
N LYS A 199 8.15 -13.50 20.46
CA LYS A 199 8.65 -14.64 19.70
C LYS A 199 7.89 -14.65 18.35
N LEU A 200 8.04 -13.59 17.56
CA LEU A 200 8.45 -13.73 16.18
C LEU A 200 9.77 -14.50 16.29
N GLU A 201 9.71 -15.83 16.51
CA GLU A 201 10.84 -16.69 16.21
C GLU A 201 11.30 -16.22 14.85
N LYS A 202 12.49 -15.59 14.79
CA LYS A 202 13.29 -15.36 13.60
C LYS A 202 12.54 -15.87 12.38
N TRP A 203 11.62 -15.08 11.81
CA TRP A 203 10.75 -15.56 10.73
C TRP A 203 11.68 -15.75 9.53
N ALA A 204 12.26 -16.95 9.46
CA ALA A 204 13.27 -17.43 8.55
C ALA A 204 14.30 -16.40 8.03
N VAL A 205 14.89 -15.53 8.87
CA VAL A 205 16.20 -14.95 8.50
C VAL A 205 17.25 -16.07 8.35
N SER A 206 17.04 -17.24 8.97
CA SER A 206 17.92 -18.41 8.87
C SER A 206 17.79 -19.24 7.58
N LYS A 207 16.91 -18.87 6.64
CA LYS A 207 16.88 -19.45 5.28
C LYS A 207 16.66 -18.41 4.16
N MET A 208 16.81 -17.12 4.47
CA MET A 208 17.16 -16.15 3.44
C MET A 208 18.58 -16.48 3.00
N LYS A 209 18.72 -17.35 1.98
CA LYS A 209 19.79 -17.10 1.03
C LYS A 209 19.53 -15.66 0.60
N ILE A 210 20.45 -14.75 0.90
CA ILE A 210 20.74 -13.67 -0.04
C ILE A 210 20.86 -14.41 -1.36
N LEU A 211 19.79 -14.39 -2.16
CA LEU A 211 19.88 -14.81 -3.53
C LEU A 211 20.88 -13.79 -4.06
N ASN A 212 22.14 -14.20 -4.15
CA ASN A 212 23.12 -13.64 -5.06
C ASN A 212 22.49 -13.80 -6.44
N ILE A 213 21.52 -12.94 -6.76
CA ILE A 213 21.14 -12.65 -8.12
C ILE A 213 22.35 -11.89 -8.61
N GLN A 214 23.33 -12.64 -9.12
CA GLN A 214 24.42 -12.06 -9.90
C GLN A 214 23.76 -11.36 -11.07
N PHE A 215 23.52 -10.06 -10.94
CA PHE A 215 23.31 -9.20 -12.09
C PHE A 215 24.66 -9.09 -12.79
N GLY A 216 24.93 -10.06 -13.66
CA GLY A 216 25.92 -9.87 -14.70
C GLY A 216 25.57 -8.58 -15.43
N ARG A 217 26.50 -7.61 -15.44
CA ARG A 217 26.43 -6.48 -16.37
C ARG A 217 26.12 -7.06 -17.74
N SER A 218 25.09 -6.50 -18.39
CA SER A 218 24.60 -6.89 -19.72
C SER A 218 24.13 -8.34 -19.88
N SER A 219 22.87 -8.61 -19.54
CA SER A 219 22.06 -9.52 -20.36
C SER A 219 20.60 -9.08 -20.32
N MET A 220 20.12 -8.63 -21.48
CA MET A 220 18.71 -8.44 -21.76
C MET A 220 18.00 -9.77 -21.50
N LEU A 221 17.14 -9.81 -20.47
CA LEU A 221 16.16 -10.87 -20.32
C LEU A 221 15.05 -10.62 -21.35
N GLU A 222 15.22 -11.20 -22.54
CA GLU A 222 14.11 -11.42 -23.46
C GLU A 222 13.17 -12.45 -22.83
N CYS A 223 12.12 -11.96 -22.18
CA CYS A 223 10.95 -12.76 -21.85
C CYS A 223 9.97 -12.67 -23.02
N GLY A 224 9.76 -13.80 -23.69
CA GLY A 224 8.83 -13.95 -24.80
C GLY A 224 7.47 -13.33 -24.49
N THR A 225 7.08 -12.41 -25.38
CA THR A 225 5.73 -11.86 -25.55
C THR A 225 5.02 -11.42 -24.26
N GLY A 226 5.44 -10.27 -23.71
CA GLY A 226 4.67 -9.53 -22.72
C GLY A 226 5.55 -8.67 -21.81
N ARG A 227 5.94 -7.48 -22.28
CA ARG A 227 6.76 -6.49 -21.55
C ARG A 227 6.10 -6.02 -20.23
N ILE A 228 6.16 -6.78 -19.13
CA ILE A 228 5.68 -6.30 -17.81
C ILE A 228 6.59 -6.67 -16.61
N SER A 229 7.54 -7.63 -16.68
CA SER A 229 8.18 -8.12 -15.43
C SER A 229 9.47 -7.43 -14.96
N THR A 230 10.11 -6.55 -15.73
CA THR A 230 11.43 -6.01 -15.35
C THR A 230 11.37 -4.74 -14.49
N PHE A 231 10.28 -3.98 -14.53
CA PHE A 231 10.23 -2.64 -13.93
C PHE A 231 10.14 -2.62 -12.39
N ILE A 232 9.50 -3.60 -11.75
CA ILE A 232 9.41 -3.64 -10.27
C ILE A 232 10.77 -3.97 -9.65
N ILE A 233 11.51 -4.91 -10.26
CA ILE A 233 12.81 -5.32 -9.70
C ILE A 233 13.87 -4.24 -9.97
N ILE A 234 13.79 -3.50 -11.09
CA ILE A 234 14.76 -2.44 -11.40
C ILE A 234 14.58 -1.20 -10.52
N ILE A 235 13.35 -0.72 -10.29
CA ILE A 235 13.13 0.49 -9.45
C ILE A 235 13.47 0.21 -7.98
N TYR A 236 13.29 -1.03 -7.50
CA TYR A 236 13.48 -1.37 -6.09
C TYR A 236 14.74 -2.21 -5.80
N ALA A 237 15.62 -2.44 -6.78
CA ALA A 237 16.88 -3.15 -6.54
C ALA A 237 17.75 -2.41 -5.51
N GLU A 238 17.76 -1.07 -5.54
CA GLU A 238 18.50 -0.24 -4.58
C GLU A 238 17.86 -0.21 -3.18
N HIS A 239 16.60 -0.61 -3.06
CA HIS A 239 15.83 -0.60 -1.81
C HIS A 239 15.45 -2.01 -1.34
N ILE A 240 16.05 -3.05 -1.93
CA ILE A 240 15.62 -4.44 -1.70
C ILE A 240 15.79 -4.86 -0.23
N ASP A 241 16.82 -4.32 0.44
CA ASP A 241 17.10 -4.57 1.86
C ASP A 241 16.06 -3.93 2.80
N MET A 242 15.25 -3.01 2.30
CA MET A 242 14.20 -2.30 3.04
C MET A 242 12.82 -2.95 2.86
N VAL A 243 12.72 -4.01 2.05
CA VAL A 243 11.46 -4.69 1.73
C VAL A 243 11.43 -6.08 2.35
N ARG A 244 10.36 -6.37 3.09
CA ARG A 244 10.14 -7.72 3.65
C ARG A 244 9.51 -8.62 2.59
N PHE A 245 10.03 -9.84 2.47
CA PHE A 245 9.52 -10.83 1.50
C PHE A 245 8.66 -11.89 2.18
N TRP A 246 7.54 -12.21 1.54
CA TRP A 246 6.63 -13.28 1.93
C TRP A 246 6.49 -14.27 0.76
N GLU A 247 6.97 -15.49 0.95
CA GLU A 247 6.84 -16.53 -0.06
C GLU A 247 5.45 -17.16 -0.04
N ILE A 248 4.85 -17.33 -1.23
CA ILE A 248 3.55 -17.96 -1.41
C ILE A 248 3.63 -19.14 -2.38
N THR A 249 2.67 -20.05 -2.29
CA THR A 249 2.43 -21.07 -3.32
C THR A 249 1.13 -20.74 -4.02
N LYS A 250 1.18 -20.64 -5.36
CA LYS A 250 -0.02 -20.38 -6.16
C LYS A 250 -1.00 -21.55 -6.00
N LYS A 251 -2.25 -21.25 -5.62
CA LYS A 251 -3.34 -22.23 -5.62
C LYS A 251 -3.70 -22.55 -7.07
N LYS A 252 -3.81 -23.85 -7.37
CA LYS A 252 -4.25 -24.36 -8.68
C LYS A 252 -5.70 -24.00 -8.94
#